data_AF-A0A2N2J6I7-F1
#
_entry.id   AF-A0A2N2J6I7-F1
#
_cell.length_a   1.000
_cell.length_b   1.000
_cell.length_c   1.000
_cell.angle_alpha   90.00
_cell.angle_beta   90.00
_cell.angle_gamma   90.00
#
_symmetry.space_group_name_H-M   'P 1'
#
loop_
_entity.id
_entity.type
_entity.pdbx_description
1 polymer ?
#
loop_
_entity_poly.entity_id
_entity_poly.type
_entity_poly.pdbx_seq_one_letter_code
_entity_poly.pdbx_strand_id
1 'polypeptide(L)'
;MENQPAPWDMLYKNLFVSNNTFTILSDGFDILLANVERLVKDANLLKDTDGYMTASFLGSTAREEMAKVHILIDACRLNFSRHESVLKRLCRAYYSHIAKYAYYNVLSLPRLGNMEEVKEMWENDVKKWWPSAPESGEPDMPHDTKYLREMPLYVDYSDWDGCWYSPQRENGSLHKSARLYSIKCAEEELALFRITHNAGLYKEESLSIINEIYMKQYVNENTKMERIYSLYGNVANQIEKRLAIPKEKFINSFITKWPLYPFVENF
;
A
#
# COMPACT_ATOMS: atom_id res chain seq x y z
N MET A 1 -25.26 13.38 -21.11
CA MET A 1 -24.01 13.38 -20.32
C MET A 1 -23.10 12.35 -20.97
N GLU A 2 -21.99 12.77 -21.57
CA GLU A 2 -20.99 11.83 -22.07
C GLU A 2 -20.48 11.00 -20.89
N ASN A 3 -20.38 9.68 -21.08
CA ASN A 3 -19.83 8.78 -20.07
C ASN A 3 -18.36 9.15 -19.85
N GLN A 4 -18.08 9.92 -18.81
CA GLN A 4 -16.70 10.18 -18.39
C GLN A 4 -16.01 8.84 -18.14
N PRO A 5 -14.80 8.63 -18.68
CA PRO A 5 -14.06 7.41 -18.45
C PRO A 5 -13.79 7.25 -16.95
N ALA A 6 -13.85 6.00 -16.47
CA ALA A 6 -13.59 5.75 -15.07
C ALA A 6 -12.17 6.20 -14.67
N PRO A 7 -11.95 6.73 -13.45
CA PRO A 7 -10.67 7.29 -13.05
C PRO A 7 -9.48 6.34 -13.21
N TRP A 8 -9.67 5.04 -12.95
CA TRP A 8 -8.64 4.02 -13.12
C TRP A 8 -8.26 3.77 -14.58
N ASP A 9 -9.21 3.90 -15.51
CA ASP A 9 -8.93 3.76 -16.96
C ASP A 9 -8.12 4.95 -17.46
N MET A 10 -8.39 6.15 -16.95
CA MET A 10 -7.57 7.32 -17.23
C MET A 10 -6.17 7.17 -16.64
N LEU A 11 -6.05 6.69 -15.39
CA LEU A 11 -4.77 6.46 -14.75
C LEU A 11 -3.92 5.47 -15.56
N TYR A 12 -4.50 4.36 -16.00
CA TYR A 12 -3.80 3.38 -16.85
C TYR A 12 -3.29 4.02 -18.15
N LYS A 13 -4.14 4.78 -18.86
CA LYS A 13 -3.76 5.47 -20.09
C LYS A 13 -2.62 6.45 -19.87
N ASN A 14 -2.71 7.26 -18.82
CA ASN A 14 -1.73 8.29 -18.52
C ASN A 14 -0.37 7.72 -18.09
N LEU A 15 -0.37 6.59 -17.38
CA LEU A 15 0.87 6.02 -16.85
C LEU A 15 1.55 5.05 -17.82
N PHE A 16 0.80 4.20 -18.52
CA PHE A 16 1.38 3.01 -19.17
C PHE A 16 1.22 2.93 -20.68
N VAL A 17 0.48 3.88 -21.29
CA VAL A 17 0.32 3.94 -22.76
C VAL A 17 1.30 4.93 -23.40
N SER A 18 1.83 5.88 -22.64
CA SER A 18 2.83 6.85 -23.12
C SER A 18 4.26 6.30 -23.04
N ASN A 19 5.19 6.90 -23.80
CA ASN A 19 6.60 6.51 -23.82
C ASN A 19 7.42 7.04 -22.62
N ASN A 20 6.81 7.76 -21.69
CA ASN A 20 7.46 8.42 -20.55
C ASN A 20 6.97 7.88 -19.19
N THR A 21 6.53 6.61 -19.14
CA THR A 21 5.99 5.96 -17.94
C THR A 21 6.85 6.19 -16.70
N PHE A 22 8.16 5.92 -16.79
CA PHE A 22 9.04 6.02 -15.62
C PHE A 22 9.26 7.45 -15.15
N THR A 23 9.29 8.43 -16.07
CA THR A 23 9.33 9.86 -15.73
C THR A 23 8.09 10.26 -14.95
N ILE A 24 6.89 9.93 -15.45
CA ILE A 24 5.61 10.27 -14.79
C ILE A 24 5.51 9.61 -13.42
N LEU A 25 5.94 8.35 -13.30
CA LEU A 25 5.96 7.64 -12.03
C LEU A 25 6.93 8.29 -11.04
N SER A 26 8.14 8.65 -11.47
CA SER A 26 9.13 9.37 -10.66
C SER A 26 8.54 10.67 -10.09
N ASP A 27 7.92 11.50 -10.94
CA ASP A 27 7.26 12.73 -10.50
C ASP A 27 6.12 12.46 -9.51
N GLY A 28 5.34 11.40 -9.76
CA GLY A 28 4.28 10.95 -8.87
C GLY A 28 4.80 10.54 -7.48
N PHE A 29 5.96 9.89 -7.40
CA PHE A 29 6.57 9.52 -6.11
C PHE A 29 7.03 10.73 -5.31
N ASP A 30 7.55 11.78 -5.96
CA ASP A 30 7.91 13.04 -5.29
C ASP A 30 6.66 13.69 -4.65
N ILE A 31 5.53 13.71 -5.37
CA ILE A 31 4.25 14.26 -4.88
C ILE A 31 3.66 13.41 -3.75
N LEU A 32 3.69 12.08 -3.90
CA LEU A 32 3.21 11.15 -2.86
C LEU A 32 4.01 11.31 -1.57
N LEU A 33 5.34 11.42 -1.65
CA LEU A 33 6.18 11.66 -0.47
C LEU A 33 5.77 12.96 0.23
N ALA A 34 5.70 14.07 -0.49
CA ALA A 34 5.32 15.36 0.08
C ALA A 34 3.94 15.32 0.77
N ASN A 35 2.97 14.60 0.18
CA ASN A 35 1.65 14.45 0.78
C ASN A 35 1.69 13.58 2.06
N VAL A 36 2.39 12.46 2.04
CA VAL A 36 2.55 11.60 3.23
C VAL A 36 3.27 12.36 4.35
N GLU A 37 4.32 13.11 4.04
CA GLU A 37 5.04 13.95 5.01
C GLU A 37 4.11 14.98 5.67
N ARG A 38 3.30 15.66 4.88
CA ARG A 38 2.29 16.60 5.38
C ARG A 38 1.29 15.90 6.30
N LEU A 39 0.72 14.77 5.87
CA LEU A 39 -0.27 14.03 6.67
C LEU A 39 0.30 13.56 8.01
N VAL A 40 1.52 13.00 8.02
CA VAL A 40 2.17 12.54 9.27
C VAL A 40 2.54 13.73 10.18
N LYS A 41 2.99 14.85 9.61
CA LYS A 41 3.25 16.07 10.37
C LYS A 41 1.98 16.61 11.03
N ASP A 42 0.89 16.72 10.26
CA ASP A 42 -0.40 17.21 10.74
C ASP A 42 -0.98 16.26 11.81
N ALA A 43 -0.83 14.94 11.62
CA ALA A 43 -1.21 13.95 12.62
C ALA A 43 -0.44 14.14 13.94
N ASN A 44 0.87 14.38 13.88
CA ASN A 44 1.66 14.61 15.09
C ASN A 44 1.27 15.90 15.82
N LEU A 45 1.03 17.00 15.08
CA LEU A 45 0.58 18.25 15.69
C LEU A 45 -0.75 18.06 16.44
N LEU A 46 -1.68 17.29 15.86
CA LEU A 46 -2.95 16.96 16.50
C LEU A 46 -2.75 16.07 17.72
N LYS A 47 -1.87 15.07 17.65
CA LYS A 47 -1.50 14.22 18.79
C LYS A 47 -0.96 15.06 19.96
N ASP A 48 -0.15 16.07 19.68
CA ASP A 48 0.47 16.94 20.68
C ASP A 48 -0.51 17.97 21.27
N THR A 49 -1.70 18.12 20.68
CA THR A 49 -2.79 19.03 21.11
C THR A 49 -4.05 18.27 21.54
N ASP A 50 -3.90 17.00 21.94
CA ASP A 50 -4.96 16.09 22.38
C ASP A 50 -6.05 15.78 21.32
N GLY A 51 -5.79 16.09 20.05
CA GLY A 51 -6.61 15.76 18.88
C GLY A 51 -6.44 14.33 18.37
N TYR A 52 -6.27 13.35 19.27
CA TYR A 52 -5.85 11.98 18.97
C TYR A 52 -6.67 11.27 17.89
N MET A 53 -7.97 11.54 17.81
CA MET A 53 -8.86 10.89 16.86
C MET A 53 -8.62 11.33 15.43
N THR A 54 -8.52 12.65 15.22
CA THR A 54 -8.16 13.20 13.91
C THR A 54 -6.72 12.84 13.56
N ALA A 55 -5.83 12.80 14.55
CA ALA A 55 -4.46 12.34 14.38
C ALA A 55 -4.39 10.88 13.89
N SER A 56 -5.21 9.98 14.45
CA SER A 56 -5.33 8.59 14.01
C SER A 56 -5.88 8.47 12.59
N PHE A 57 -6.94 9.20 12.26
CA PHE A 57 -7.49 9.27 10.90
C PHE A 57 -6.42 9.68 9.88
N LEU A 58 -5.64 10.74 10.17
CA LEU A 58 -4.57 11.20 9.29
C LEU A 58 -3.42 10.19 9.19
N GLY A 59 -3.07 9.51 10.29
CA GLY A 59 -2.07 8.43 10.29
C GLY A 59 -2.48 7.26 9.40
N SER A 60 -3.75 6.82 9.48
CA SER A 60 -4.31 5.79 8.59
C SER A 60 -4.34 6.25 7.14
N THR A 61 -4.70 7.51 6.89
CA THR A 61 -4.70 8.11 5.55
C THR A 61 -3.29 8.17 4.96
N ALA A 62 -2.29 8.55 5.75
CA ALA A 62 -0.88 8.57 5.32
C ALA A 62 -0.41 7.18 4.87
N ARG A 63 -0.83 6.13 5.57
CA ARG A 63 -0.52 4.74 5.23
C ARG A 63 -1.22 4.28 3.96
N GLU A 64 -2.47 4.68 3.72
CA GLU A 64 -3.12 4.46 2.42
C GLU A 64 -2.35 5.14 1.27
N GLU A 65 -1.84 6.36 1.49
CA GLU A 65 -1.04 7.06 0.48
C GLU A 65 0.32 6.36 0.23
N MET A 66 0.94 5.80 1.26
CA MET A 66 2.13 4.94 1.10
C MET A 66 1.81 3.62 0.38
N ALA A 67 0.62 3.04 0.59
CA ALA A 67 0.19 1.85 -0.15
C ALA A 67 0.11 2.10 -1.67
N LYS A 68 -0.27 3.32 -2.10
CA LYS A 68 -0.20 3.71 -3.52
C LYS A 68 1.21 3.60 -4.08
N VAL A 69 2.24 3.92 -3.28
CA VAL A 69 3.64 3.76 -3.68
C VAL A 69 3.95 2.30 -3.99
N HIS A 70 3.53 1.38 -3.11
CA HIS A 70 3.72 -0.05 -3.33
C HIS A 70 2.97 -0.57 -4.56
N ILE A 71 1.73 -0.13 -4.80
CA ILE A 71 0.94 -0.47 -5.99
C ILE A 71 1.67 -0.04 -7.28
N LEU A 72 2.23 1.19 -7.31
CA LEU A 72 2.96 1.70 -8.46
C LEU A 72 4.30 0.99 -8.67
N ILE A 73 5.00 0.61 -7.59
CA ILE A 73 6.20 -0.22 -7.66
C ILE A 73 5.87 -1.62 -8.20
N ASP A 74 4.74 -2.18 -7.78
CA ASP A 74 4.25 -3.45 -8.33
C ASP A 74 3.96 -3.36 -9.82
N ALA A 75 3.40 -2.22 -10.29
CA ALA A 75 3.27 -1.98 -11.72
C ALA A 75 4.63 -1.98 -12.42
N CYS A 76 5.66 -1.35 -11.83
CA CYS A 76 7.03 -1.35 -12.38
C CYS A 76 7.65 -2.75 -12.48
N ARG A 77 7.12 -3.76 -11.78
CA ARG A 77 7.56 -5.16 -11.86
C ARG A 77 6.88 -5.95 -12.99
N LEU A 78 6.04 -5.31 -13.80
CA LEU A 78 5.31 -5.97 -14.88
C LEU A 78 5.85 -5.59 -16.26
N ASN A 79 5.84 -6.54 -17.18
CA ASN A 79 5.97 -6.23 -18.60
C ASN A 79 4.71 -5.50 -19.09
N PHE A 80 4.84 -4.21 -19.41
CA PHE A 80 3.69 -3.36 -19.76
C PHE A 80 2.92 -3.82 -20.99
N SER A 81 3.60 -4.45 -21.96
CA SER A 81 2.98 -4.96 -23.18
C SER A 81 2.27 -6.30 -23.00
N ARG A 82 2.67 -7.11 -21.99
CA ARG A 82 2.15 -8.46 -21.78
C ARG A 82 1.13 -8.56 -20.66
N HIS A 83 1.17 -7.64 -19.70
CA HIS A 83 0.38 -7.72 -18.47
C HIS A 83 -0.60 -6.55 -18.35
N GLU A 84 -1.18 -6.09 -19.46
CA GLU A 84 -2.14 -4.98 -19.49
C GLU A 84 -3.32 -5.20 -18.52
N SER A 85 -3.87 -6.41 -18.44
CA SER A 85 -4.98 -6.72 -17.54
C SER A 85 -4.61 -6.52 -16.08
N VAL A 86 -3.41 -6.95 -15.67
CA VAL A 86 -2.90 -6.79 -14.29
C VAL A 86 -2.65 -5.31 -13.99
N LEU A 87 -2.07 -4.56 -14.93
CA LEU A 87 -1.87 -3.12 -14.79
C LEU A 87 -3.20 -2.37 -14.57
N LYS A 88 -4.25 -2.70 -15.34
CA LYS A 88 -5.58 -2.11 -15.14
C LYS A 88 -6.14 -2.42 -13.77
N ARG A 89 -5.94 -3.64 -13.24
CA ARG A 89 -6.34 -4.00 -11.87
C ARG A 89 -5.55 -3.23 -10.82
N LEU A 90 -4.25 -3.03 -11.01
CA LEU A 90 -3.43 -2.16 -10.14
C LEU A 90 -3.93 -0.71 -10.15
N CYS A 91 -4.32 -0.18 -11.32
CA CYS A 91 -4.93 1.14 -11.40
C CYS A 91 -6.27 1.23 -10.66
N ARG A 92 -7.07 0.15 -10.61
CA ARG A 92 -8.27 0.09 -9.75
C ARG A 92 -7.90 0.04 -8.27
N ALA A 93 -6.93 -0.79 -7.91
CA ALA A 93 -6.42 -0.90 -6.54
C ALA A 93 -5.91 0.44 -6.00
N TYR A 94 -5.30 1.27 -6.86
CA TYR A 94 -4.86 2.63 -6.51
C TYR A 94 -5.98 3.50 -5.93
N TYR A 95 -7.23 3.31 -6.38
CA TYR A 95 -8.41 4.04 -5.90
C TYR A 95 -9.21 3.27 -4.85
N SER A 96 -8.94 1.98 -4.64
CA SER A 96 -9.66 1.14 -3.68
C SER A 96 -9.07 1.27 -2.27
N HIS A 97 -9.86 1.74 -1.31
CA HIS A 97 -9.43 1.79 0.09
C HIS A 97 -9.15 0.40 0.66
N ILE A 98 -9.95 -0.60 0.27
CA ILE A 98 -9.77 -2.00 0.65
C ILE A 98 -8.42 -2.52 0.15
N ALA A 99 -8.12 -2.32 -1.13
CA ALA A 99 -6.86 -2.77 -1.70
C ALA A 99 -5.66 -2.06 -1.06
N LYS A 100 -5.74 -0.74 -0.83
CA LYS A 100 -4.68 0.02 -0.16
C LYS A 100 -4.45 -0.46 1.28
N TYR A 101 -5.50 -0.82 2.00
CA TYR A 101 -5.38 -1.42 3.32
C TYR A 101 -4.74 -2.81 3.27
N ALA A 102 -5.15 -3.69 2.36
CA ALA A 102 -4.53 -5.00 2.20
C ALA A 102 -3.04 -4.89 1.84
N TYR A 103 -2.68 -3.98 0.91
CA TYR A 103 -1.28 -3.65 0.60
C TYR A 103 -0.52 -3.23 1.85
N TYR A 104 -1.10 -2.31 2.59
CA TYR A 104 -0.52 -1.81 3.82
C TYR A 104 -0.28 -2.94 4.84
N ASN A 105 -1.35 -3.68 5.16
CA ASN A 105 -1.35 -4.65 6.25
C ASN A 105 -0.39 -5.80 5.95
N VAL A 106 -0.51 -6.42 4.78
CA VAL A 106 0.35 -7.53 4.36
C VAL A 106 1.83 -7.12 4.35
N LEU A 107 2.17 -5.93 3.83
CA LEU A 107 3.58 -5.49 3.74
C LEU A 107 4.18 -5.04 5.08
N SER A 108 3.33 -4.81 6.10
CA SER A 108 3.74 -4.51 7.47
C SER A 108 4.05 -5.75 8.31
N LEU A 109 3.63 -6.93 7.85
CA LEU A 109 3.84 -8.19 8.58
C LEU A 109 5.34 -8.57 8.65
N PRO A 110 5.76 -9.29 9.72
CA PRO A 110 7.05 -9.96 9.75
C PRO A 110 7.22 -10.90 8.56
N ARG A 111 8.47 -11.27 8.23
CA ARG A 111 8.77 -12.09 7.05
C ARG A 111 7.96 -13.40 7.05
N LEU A 112 6.97 -13.48 6.16
CA LEU A 112 6.23 -14.69 5.80
C LEU A 112 7.13 -15.68 5.04
N GLY A 113 6.84 -16.97 5.17
CA GLY A 113 7.67 -18.06 4.67
C GLY A 113 7.59 -18.25 3.15
N ASN A 114 6.46 -17.91 2.53
CA ASN A 114 6.20 -18.14 1.11
C ASN A 114 5.08 -17.22 0.57
N MET A 115 4.87 -17.24 -0.76
CA MET A 115 3.84 -16.42 -1.43
C MET A 115 2.41 -16.95 -1.22
N GLU A 116 2.23 -18.20 -0.78
CA GLU A 116 0.91 -18.76 -0.43
C GLU A 116 0.40 -18.16 0.89
N GLU A 117 1.26 -18.04 1.90
CA GLU A 117 0.96 -17.31 3.14
C GLU A 117 0.66 -15.82 2.87
N VAL A 118 1.40 -15.19 1.96
CA VAL A 118 1.15 -13.81 1.54
C VAL A 118 -0.23 -13.69 0.89
N LYS A 119 -0.62 -14.66 0.06
CA LYS A 119 -1.93 -14.74 -0.58
C LYS A 119 -3.04 -14.90 0.46
N GLU A 120 -2.88 -15.80 1.41
CA GLU A 120 -3.88 -16.04 2.47
C GLU A 120 -4.13 -14.77 3.29
N MET A 121 -3.06 -14.07 3.68
CA MET A 121 -3.18 -12.79 4.38
C MET A 121 -3.89 -11.74 3.53
N TRP A 122 -3.51 -11.62 2.26
CA TRP A 122 -4.17 -10.72 1.32
C TRP A 122 -5.67 -11.02 1.17
N GLU A 123 -6.03 -12.29 0.96
CA GLU A 123 -7.42 -12.73 0.80
C GLU A 123 -8.26 -12.45 2.04
N ASN A 124 -7.67 -12.50 3.22
CA ASN A 124 -8.34 -12.11 4.46
C ASN A 124 -8.57 -10.59 4.53
N ASP A 125 -7.57 -9.79 4.12
CA ASP A 125 -7.62 -8.33 4.19
C ASP A 125 -8.46 -7.64 3.11
N VAL A 126 -8.86 -8.36 2.04
CA VAL A 126 -9.71 -7.80 0.98
C VAL A 126 -11.18 -8.17 1.12
N LYS A 127 -11.53 -9.03 2.08
CA LYS A 127 -12.91 -9.48 2.32
C LYS A 127 -13.77 -8.35 2.89
N LYS A 128 -14.49 -7.66 2.00
CA LYS A 128 -15.33 -6.47 2.28
C LYS A 128 -16.30 -6.58 3.48
N TRP A 129 -16.81 -7.78 3.77
CA TRP A 129 -17.79 -8.01 4.84
C TRP A 129 -17.43 -9.27 5.63
N TRP A 130 -17.56 -9.19 6.95
CA TRP A 130 -17.31 -10.30 7.87
C TRP A 130 -18.60 -10.66 8.63
N PRO A 131 -19.09 -11.92 8.63
CA PRO A 131 -18.76 -13.08 7.78
C PRO A 131 -19.60 -13.11 6.48
N SER A 132 -18.99 -13.57 5.39
CA SER A 132 -19.53 -13.51 4.01
C SER A 132 -20.32 -14.75 3.56
N ALA A 133 -20.94 -15.48 4.49
CA ALA A 133 -21.85 -16.60 4.24
C ALA A 133 -23.13 -16.45 5.09
N PRO A 134 -24.28 -17.00 4.67
CA PRO A 134 -25.54 -16.86 5.40
C PRO A 134 -25.51 -17.71 6.67
N GLU A 135 -24.88 -17.20 7.72
CA GLU A 135 -25.03 -17.74 9.06
C GLU A 135 -25.68 -16.69 9.97
N SER A 136 -26.83 -17.09 10.50
CA SER A 136 -27.44 -16.62 11.74
C SER A 136 -27.77 -15.13 11.91
N GLY A 137 -28.27 -14.44 10.89
CA GLY A 137 -29.10 -13.23 11.10
C GLY A 137 -28.49 -12.06 11.88
N GLU A 138 -27.16 -12.04 12.06
CA GLU A 138 -26.40 -10.91 12.57
C GLU A 138 -25.96 -10.02 11.40
N PRO A 139 -25.87 -8.69 11.57
CA PRO A 139 -25.51 -7.78 10.48
C PRO A 139 -24.06 -7.99 10.02
N ASP A 140 -23.85 -8.01 8.69
CA ASP A 140 -22.54 -8.01 8.04
C ASP A 140 -21.67 -6.87 8.61
N MET A 141 -20.57 -7.20 9.30
CA MET A 141 -19.67 -6.19 9.85
C MET A 141 -18.90 -5.52 8.70
N PRO A 142 -18.86 -4.18 8.63
CA PRO A 142 -18.14 -3.48 7.58
C PRO A 142 -16.65 -3.80 7.58
N HIS A 143 -16.03 -3.69 6.40
CA HIS A 143 -14.60 -3.87 6.21
C HIS A 143 -13.75 -3.09 7.22
N ASP A 144 -12.64 -3.68 7.67
CA ASP A 144 -11.68 -3.05 8.59
C ASP A 144 -11.28 -1.64 8.13
N THR A 145 -11.16 -1.36 6.84
CA THR A 145 -10.90 0.02 6.36
C THR A 145 -11.88 1.07 6.89
N LYS A 146 -13.17 0.73 6.96
CA LYS A 146 -14.20 1.65 7.49
C LYS A 146 -13.99 1.84 8.98
N TYR A 147 -13.74 0.75 9.70
CA TYR A 147 -13.47 0.78 11.13
C TYR A 147 -12.17 1.54 11.47
N LEU A 148 -11.11 1.34 10.70
CA LEU A 148 -9.78 1.82 11.03
C LEU A 148 -9.51 3.24 10.57
N ARG A 149 -10.09 3.61 9.43
CA ARG A 149 -10.00 4.99 8.95
C ARG A 149 -11.08 5.83 9.60
N GLU A 150 -12.34 5.44 9.51
CA GLU A 150 -13.45 6.37 9.72
C GLU A 150 -14.12 6.26 11.09
N MET A 151 -14.11 5.09 11.75
CA MET A 151 -14.67 4.95 13.11
C MET A 151 -14.09 5.95 14.12
N PRO A 152 -12.81 6.36 14.05
CA PRO A 152 -12.31 7.45 14.88
C PRO A 152 -13.10 8.75 14.82
N LEU A 153 -13.85 8.99 13.74
CA LEU A 153 -14.57 10.25 13.51
C LEU A 153 -16.06 10.17 13.88
N TYR A 154 -16.63 8.97 14.02
CA TYR A 154 -18.06 8.81 14.19
C TYR A 154 -18.44 8.52 15.64
N VAL A 155 -19.56 9.10 16.07
CA VAL A 155 -20.33 8.60 17.20
C VAL A 155 -21.26 7.52 16.65
N ASP A 156 -21.25 6.35 17.28
CA ASP A 156 -22.08 5.23 16.86
C ASP A 156 -22.83 4.64 18.07
N TYR A 157 -23.92 3.91 17.81
CA TYR A 157 -24.63 3.14 18.84
C TYR A 157 -24.38 1.66 18.59
N SER A 158 -23.79 0.96 19.55
CA SER A 158 -23.66 -0.50 19.49
C SER A 158 -24.94 -1.12 20.00
N ASP A 159 -25.71 -1.72 19.10
CA ASP A 159 -26.89 -2.51 19.47
C ASP A 159 -26.52 -3.70 20.36
N TRP A 160 -25.30 -4.25 20.20
CA TRP A 160 -24.80 -5.37 21.01
C TRP A 160 -24.53 -4.99 22.46
N ASP A 161 -23.84 -3.86 22.67
CA ASP A 161 -23.49 -3.39 24.01
C ASP A 161 -24.56 -2.49 24.62
N GLY A 162 -25.59 -2.14 23.85
CA GLY A 162 -26.67 -1.24 24.23
C GLY A 162 -26.19 0.17 24.59
N CYS A 163 -25.06 0.62 24.04
CA CYS A 163 -24.43 1.88 24.44
C CYS A 163 -23.92 2.72 23.26
N TRP A 164 -23.81 4.03 23.50
CA TRP A 164 -23.21 4.97 22.57
C TRP A 164 -21.69 4.88 22.64
N TYR A 165 -21.07 4.48 21.54
CA TYR A 165 -19.64 4.60 21.31
C TYR A 165 -19.35 6.02 20.82
N SER A 166 -18.75 6.82 21.69
CA SER A 166 -18.09 8.06 21.29
C SER A 166 -16.66 7.74 20.85
N PRO A 167 -16.08 8.50 19.90
CA PRO A 167 -14.64 8.52 19.70
C PRO A 167 -13.93 8.66 21.05
N GLN A 168 -13.11 7.67 21.43
CA GLN A 168 -12.48 7.61 22.76
C GLN A 168 -11.51 8.78 22.95
N ARG A 169 -11.52 9.40 24.14
CA ARG A 169 -10.68 10.57 24.46
C ARG A 169 -9.27 10.22 24.92
N GLU A 170 -9.02 8.97 25.30
CA GLU A 170 -7.78 8.59 25.99
C GLU A 170 -6.86 7.72 25.10
N ASN A 171 -5.60 8.16 25.00
CA ASN A 171 -4.41 7.45 24.51
C ASN A 171 -4.38 6.93 23.08
N GLY A 172 -5.34 7.29 22.21
CA GLY A 172 -5.28 6.94 20.78
C GLY A 172 -5.20 5.44 20.49
N SER A 173 -5.43 4.59 21.50
CA SER A 173 -5.46 3.14 21.35
C SER A 173 -6.90 2.72 21.16
N LEU A 174 -7.36 2.71 19.91
CA LEU A 174 -8.50 1.87 19.54
C LEU A 174 -8.23 0.45 20.06
N HIS A 175 -9.21 -0.13 20.75
CA HIS A 175 -9.11 -1.41 21.44
C HIS A 175 -8.31 -2.50 20.66
N LYS A 176 -7.19 -2.94 21.25
CA LYS A 176 -6.65 -4.32 21.27
C LYS A 176 -6.48 -5.16 19.98
N SER A 177 -6.37 -4.62 18.76
CA SER A 177 -5.59 -5.29 17.67
C SER A 177 -4.24 -4.59 17.43
N ALA A 178 -3.44 -4.59 18.51
CA ALA A 178 -2.41 -3.62 18.88
C ALA A 178 -1.07 -3.59 18.09
N ARG A 179 -1.08 -3.70 16.75
CA ARG A 179 0.09 -3.31 15.93
C ARG A 179 -0.22 -2.31 14.82
N LEU A 180 -1.48 -2.15 14.44
CA LEU A 180 -1.83 -1.53 13.18
C LEU A 180 -2.30 -0.08 13.28
N TYR A 181 -2.24 0.59 14.43
CA TYR A 181 -3.08 1.79 14.66
C TYR A 181 -2.38 2.99 15.28
N SER A 182 -1.05 3.01 15.29
CA SER A 182 -0.31 4.14 15.86
C SER A 182 0.26 5.05 14.77
N ILE A 183 0.24 6.36 15.05
CA ILE A 183 0.96 7.36 14.24
C ILE A 183 2.44 6.98 14.12
N LYS A 184 3.00 6.36 15.16
CA LYS A 184 4.37 5.83 15.18
C LYS A 184 4.66 4.86 14.02
N CYS A 185 3.73 3.96 13.68
CA CYS A 185 3.92 3.07 12.54
C CYS A 185 3.99 3.84 11.21
N ALA A 186 3.16 4.88 11.04
CA ALA A 186 3.23 5.75 9.88
C ALA A 186 4.56 6.53 9.82
N GLU A 187 5.09 6.96 10.97
CA GLU A 187 6.40 7.63 11.06
C GLU A 187 7.55 6.70 10.67
N GLU A 188 7.56 5.46 11.18
CA GLU A 188 8.58 4.45 10.88
C GLU A 188 8.61 4.13 9.37
N GLU A 189 7.44 3.96 8.76
CA GLU A 189 7.34 3.70 7.33
C GLU A 189 7.69 4.93 6.48
N LEU A 190 7.27 6.13 6.89
CA LEU A 190 7.66 7.37 6.23
C LEU A 190 9.19 7.56 6.28
N ALA A 191 9.85 7.21 7.39
CA ALA A 191 11.30 7.27 7.48
C ALA A 191 11.96 6.36 6.44
N LEU A 192 11.43 5.14 6.25
CA LEU A 192 11.92 4.22 5.23
C LEU A 192 11.62 4.71 3.80
N PHE A 193 10.44 5.29 3.57
CA PHE A 193 10.07 5.91 2.30
C PHE A 193 11.03 7.06 1.94
N ARG A 194 11.32 7.95 2.89
CA ARG A 194 12.32 9.04 2.75
C ARG A 194 13.71 8.53 2.42
N ILE A 195 14.20 7.53 3.15
CA ILE A 195 15.53 6.95 2.90
C ILE A 195 15.61 6.38 1.47
N THR A 196 14.55 5.69 1.05
CA THR A 196 14.45 5.09 -0.29
C THR A 196 14.43 6.16 -1.38
N HIS A 197 13.65 7.22 -1.15
CA HIS A 197 13.52 8.36 -2.05
C HIS A 197 14.82 9.14 -2.19
N ASN A 198 15.44 9.53 -1.09
CA ASN A 198 16.72 10.24 -1.06
C ASN A 198 17.87 9.42 -1.66
N ALA A 199 17.77 8.09 -1.68
CA ALA A 199 18.72 7.22 -2.35
C ALA A 199 18.57 7.22 -3.89
N GLY A 200 17.56 7.91 -4.45
CA GLY A 200 17.31 7.95 -5.89
C GLY A 200 16.61 6.71 -6.44
N LEU A 201 16.05 5.85 -5.57
CA LEU A 201 15.48 4.57 -5.99
C LEU A 201 14.11 4.69 -6.68
N TYR A 202 13.46 5.86 -6.59
CA TYR A 202 12.23 6.19 -7.33
C TYR A 202 12.47 7.00 -8.61
N LYS A 203 13.73 7.31 -8.94
CA LYS A 203 14.04 8.03 -10.18
C LYS A 203 13.92 7.10 -11.38
N GLU A 204 13.68 7.71 -12.54
CA GLU A 204 13.36 7.03 -13.80
C GLU A 204 14.31 5.86 -14.09
N GLU A 205 15.62 6.07 -13.95
CA GLU A 205 16.65 5.08 -14.25
C GLU A 205 16.56 3.87 -13.30
N SER A 206 16.30 4.10 -12.01
CA SER A 206 16.10 3.04 -11.02
C SER A 206 14.85 2.21 -11.33
N LEU A 207 13.74 2.87 -11.66
CA LEU A 207 12.48 2.21 -12.01
C LEU A 207 12.61 1.40 -13.31
N SER A 208 13.32 1.94 -14.30
CA SER A 208 13.61 1.23 -15.55
C SER A 208 14.46 -0.02 -15.31
N ILE A 209 15.44 0.02 -14.39
CA ILE A 209 16.23 -1.17 -14.03
C ILE A 209 15.36 -2.23 -13.35
N ILE A 210 14.49 -1.82 -12.43
CA ILE A 210 13.52 -2.74 -11.79
C ILE A 210 12.70 -3.43 -12.88
N ASN A 211 12.14 -2.66 -13.82
CA ASN A 211 11.34 -3.20 -14.91
C ASN A 211 12.14 -4.14 -15.82
N GLU A 212 13.34 -3.77 -16.25
CA GLU A 212 14.18 -4.60 -17.14
C GLU A 212 14.44 -6.00 -16.58
N ILE A 213 14.63 -6.11 -15.26
CA ILE A 213 14.86 -7.38 -14.57
C ILE A 213 13.56 -8.16 -14.41
N TYR A 214 12.51 -7.50 -13.91
CA TYR A 214 11.24 -8.15 -13.62
C TYR A 214 10.42 -8.48 -14.88
N MET A 215 10.49 -7.70 -15.96
CA MET A 215 9.69 -7.93 -17.17
C MET A 215 9.97 -9.27 -17.84
N LYS A 216 11.08 -9.92 -17.49
CA LYS A 216 11.49 -11.25 -17.96
C LYS A 216 10.83 -12.38 -17.18
N GLN A 217 10.22 -12.08 -16.02
CA GLN A 217 9.68 -13.07 -15.10
C GLN A 217 8.43 -12.58 -14.37
N TYR A 218 7.38 -13.40 -14.40
CA TYR A 218 6.18 -13.14 -13.64
C TYR A 218 6.27 -13.86 -12.28
N VAL A 219 6.11 -13.12 -11.18
CA VAL A 219 5.95 -13.70 -9.83
C VAL A 219 4.49 -14.05 -9.64
N ASN A 220 4.20 -15.23 -9.09
CA ASN A 220 2.87 -15.71 -8.76
C ASN A 220 2.88 -16.37 -7.37
N GLU A 221 1.73 -16.88 -6.92
CA GLU A 221 1.54 -17.55 -5.63
C GLU A 221 2.48 -18.75 -5.41
N ASN A 222 2.91 -19.41 -6.49
CA ASN A 222 3.78 -20.57 -6.46
C ASN A 222 5.27 -20.20 -6.51
N THR A 223 5.61 -18.91 -6.60
CA THR A 223 6.99 -18.46 -6.73
C THR A 223 7.69 -18.55 -5.37
N LYS A 224 8.76 -19.34 -5.31
CA LYS A 224 9.56 -19.51 -4.10
C LYS A 224 10.27 -18.21 -3.68
N MET A 225 10.41 -18.00 -2.37
CA MET A 225 11.04 -16.78 -1.83
C MET A 225 12.49 -16.59 -2.28
N GLU A 226 13.25 -17.67 -2.47
CA GLU A 226 14.62 -17.61 -2.99
C GLU A 226 14.68 -16.98 -4.38
N ARG A 227 13.65 -17.22 -5.20
CA ARG A 227 13.55 -16.59 -6.52
C ARG A 227 13.31 -15.09 -6.40
N ILE A 228 12.44 -14.67 -5.49
CA ILE A 228 12.16 -13.26 -5.21
C ILE A 228 13.42 -12.56 -4.68
N TYR A 229 14.13 -13.17 -3.74
CA TYR A 229 15.40 -12.64 -3.24
C TYR A 229 16.48 -12.58 -4.33
N SER A 230 16.53 -13.56 -5.23
CA SER A 230 17.42 -13.52 -6.40
C SER A 230 17.07 -12.35 -7.33
N LEU A 231 15.79 -12.06 -7.56
CA LEU A 231 15.36 -10.89 -8.34
C LEU A 231 15.80 -9.59 -7.66
N TYR A 232 15.62 -9.44 -6.35
CA TYR A 232 16.11 -8.27 -5.61
C TYR A 232 17.63 -8.11 -5.68
N GLY A 233 18.38 -9.21 -5.52
CA GLY A 233 19.83 -9.19 -5.67
C GLY A 233 20.27 -8.75 -7.07
N ASN A 234 19.58 -9.22 -8.12
CA ASN A 234 19.86 -8.82 -9.50
C ASN A 234 19.58 -7.34 -9.73
N VAL A 235 18.47 -6.81 -9.23
CA VAL A 235 18.16 -5.37 -9.31
C VAL A 235 19.20 -4.56 -8.55
N ALA A 236 19.51 -4.93 -7.30
CA ALA A 236 20.53 -4.26 -6.49
C ALA A 236 21.89 -4.19 -7.19
N ASN A 237 22.33 -5.30 -7.79
CA ASN A 237 23.56 -5.38 -8.55
C ASN A 237 23.56 -4.42 -9.76
N GLN A 238 22.45 -4.32 -10.49
CA GLN A 238 22.35 -3.42 -11.64
C GLN A 238 22.29 -1.95 -11.20
N ILE A 239 21.56 -1.65 -10.13
CA ILE A 239 21.48 -0.30 -9.55
C ILE A 239 22.86 0.17 -9.09
N GLU A 240 23.61 -0.65 -8.35
CA GLU A 240 24.98 -0.31 -7.95
C GLU A 240 25.88 -0.09 -9.16
N LYS A 241 25.86 -1.02 -10.11
CA LYS A 241 26.72 -0.95 -11.30
C LYS A 241 26.44 0.28 -12.17
N ARG A 242 25.17 0.63 -12.38
CA ARG A 242 24.75 1.67 -13.35
C ARG A 242 24.60 3.05 -12.71
N LEU A 243 24.22 3.12 -11.43
CA LEU A 243 23.85 4.37 -10.75
C LEU A 243 24.74 4.67 -9.54
N ALA A 244 25.71 3.80 -9.21
CA ALA A 244 26.57 3.94 -8.04
C ALA A 244 25.82 4.03 -6.70
N ILE A 245 24.58 3.54 -6.64
CA ILE A 245 23.80 3.44 -5.41
C ILE A 245 24.13 2.10 -4.72
N PRO A 246 24.62 2.09 -3.47
CA PRO A 246 25.01 0.84 -2.78
C PRO A 246 23.88 -0.20 -2.72
N LYS A 247 24.22 -1.48 -2.89
CA LYS A 247 23.21 -2.57 -2.90
C LYS A 247 22.36 -2.60 -1.64
N GLU A 248 22.97 -2.33 -0.49
CA GLU A 248 22.32 -2.34 0.81
C GLU A 248 21.22 -1.29 0.90
N LYS A 249 21.36 -0.16 0.18
CA LYS A 249 20.32 0.87 0.10
C LYS A 249 19.08 0.32 -0.60
N PHE A 250 19.24 -0.46 -1.67
CA PHE A 250 18.12 -1.11 -2.35
C PHE A 250 17.52 -2.26 -1.52
N ILE A 251 18.35 -3.16 -1.02
CA ILE A 251 17.89 -4.35 -0.27
C ILE A 251 17.10 -3.96 0.99
N ASN A 252 17.52 -2.90 1.67
CA ASN A 252 16.83 -2.42 2.88
C ASN A 252 15.85 -1.28 2.58
N SER A 253 15.43 -1.11 1.32
CA SER A 253 14.50 -0.04 0.92
C SER A 253 13.03 -0.40 1.10
N PHE A 254 12.19 0.62 0.98
CA PHE A 254 10.73 0.53 0.89
C PHE A 254 10.25 -0.26 -0.34
N ILE A 255 11.09 -0.39 -1.38
CA ILE A 255 10.78 -1.14 -2.61
C ILE A 255 10.92 -2.65 -2.39
N THR A 256 11.75 -3.10 -1.45
CA THR A 256 12.07 -4.53 -1.24
C THR A 256 11.04 -5.19 -0.31
N LYS A 257 9.80 -5.22 -0.79
CA LYS A 257 8.59 -5.77 -0.14
C LYS A 257 7.90 -6.76 -1.09
N TRP A 258 7.14 -7.73 -0.57
CA TRP A 258 6.50 -8.78 -1.38
C TRP A 258 5.75 -8.20 -2.60
N PRO A 259 5.88 -8.80 -3.79
CA PRO A 259 5.05 -8.44 -4.93
C PRO A 259 3.62 -8.90 -4.72
N LEU A 260 2.67 -7.96 -4.64
CA LEU A 260 1.26 -8.26 -4.37
C LEU A 260 0.38 -8.17 -5.63
N TYR A 261 0.92 -7.66 -6.75
CA TYR A 261 0.24 -7.64 -8.05
C TYR A 261 -0.40 -8.97 -8.49
N PRO A 262 0.07 -10.17 -8.10
CA PRO A 262 -0.60 -11.41 -8.48
C PRO A 262 -1.99 -11.56 -7.85
N PHE A 263 -2.20 -10.94 -6.69
CA PHE A 263 -3.41 -11.11 -5.87
C PHE A 263 -4.43 -9.99 -6.05
N VAL A 264 -4.07 -8.95 -6.81
CA VAL A 264 -4.98 -7.84 -7.12
C VAL A 264 -6.05 -8.33 -8.08
N GLU A 265 -7.16 -8.82 -7.53
CA GLU A 265 -8.35 -9.26 -8.26
C GLU A 265 -9.33 -8.10 -8.54
N ASN A 266 -10.49 -8.40 -9.14
CA ASN A 266 -11.49 -7.40 -9.48
C ASN A 266 -12.14 -6.79 -8.21
N PHE A 267 -11.56 -5.69 -7.74
CA PHE A 267 -12.21 -4.72 -6.84
C PHE A 267 -13.27 -3.89 -7.57
#